data_AF-A0A1W9THD9-F1
#
_entry.id   AF-A0A1W9THD9-F1
#
_cell.length_a   1.000
_cell.length_b   1.000
_cell.length_c   1.000
_cell.angle_alpha   90.00
_cell.angle_beta   90.00
_cell.angle_gamma   90.00
#
_symmetry.space_group_name_H-M   'P 1'
#
loop_
_entity.id
_entity.type
_entity.pdbx_description
1 polymer ?
#
loop_
_entity_poly.entity_id
_entity_poly.type
_entity_poly.pdbx_seq_one_letter_code
_entity_poly.pdbx_strand_id
1 'polypeptide(L)'
;MVKKSNRAIVEILIKKGVTFTDPDNVHIDSTVNPDRISGEQTIIYPGCRLYGESTLILRKAKLGFEGPVTVENCQIGPGVQLKGGFFKDAVFLKDASMGSCAHVREGTILEEQAGGAHSVGLKQTIPGA
;
A
#
# COMPACT_ATOMS: atom_id res chain seq x y z
N MET A 1 -13.26 22.73 0.43
CA MET A 1 -12.59 21.67 -0.37
C MET A 1 -13.61 20.61 -0.73
N VAL A 2 -13.77 20.30 -2.01
CA VAL A 2 -14.66 19.21 -2.47
C VAL A 2 -13.92 17.89 -2.25
N LYS A 3 -14.45 17.00 -1.40
CA LYS A 3 -13.89 15.65 -1.21
C LYS A 3 -14.05 14.87 -2.52
N LYS A 4 -12.96 14.33 -3.07
CA LYS A 4 -13.02 13.46 -4.26
C LYS A 4 -13.71 12.14 -3.88
N SER A 5 -14.59 11.63 -4.74
CA SER A 5 -15.18 10.31 -4.56
C SER A 5 -14.16 9.21 -4.88
N ASN A 6 -14.35 8.01 -4.32
CA ASN A 6 -13.51 6.83 -4.60
C ASN A 6 -13.28 6.64 -6.11
N ARG A 7 -14.38 6.62 -6.88
CA ARG A 7 -14.36 6.43 -8.33
C ARG A 7 -13.50 7.48 -9.05
N ALA A 8 -13.63 8.75 -8.68
CA ALA A 8 -12.85 9.81 -9.30
C ALA A 8 -11.34 9.64 -9.04
N ILE A 9 -10.96 9.16 -7.86
CA ILE A 9 -9.55 8.90 -7.52
C ILE A 9 -9.03 7.69 -8.32
N VAL A 10 -9.78 6.60 -8.36
CA VAL A 10 -9.43 5.40 -9.14
C VAL A 10 -9.23 5.75 -10.61
N GLU A 11 -10.13 6.53 -11.21
CA GLU A 11 -10.01 6.99 -12.61
C GLU A 11 -8.73 7.83 -12.86
N ILE A 12 -8.36 8.70 -11.92
CA ILE A 12 -7.10 9.48 -11.99
C ILE A 12 -5.89 8.52 -11.97
N LEU A 13 -5.90 7.52 -11.08
CA LEU A 13 -4.79 6.58 -10.93
C LEU A 13 -4.65 5.65 -12.13
N ILE A 14 -5.76 5.20 -12.71
CA ILE A 14 -5.76 4.45 -13.97
C ILE A 14 -5.10 5.28 -15.08
N LYS A 15 -5.51 6.55 -15.24
CA LYS A 15 -4.90 7.46 -16.22
C LYS A 15 -3.41 7.69 -15.97
N LYS A 16 -2.98 7.64 -14.70
CA LYS A 16 -1.56 7.76 -14.30
C LYS A 16 -0.75 6.50 -14.62
N GLY A 17 -1.39 5.35 -14.85
CA GLY A 17 -0.76 4.08 -15.19
C GLY A 17 -0.85 3.00 -14.11
N VAL A 18 -1.52 3.26 -12.98
CA VAL A 18 -1.74 2.24 -11.95
C VAL A 18 -2.59 1.11 -12.53
N THR A 19 -2.12 -0.12 -12.37
CA THR A 19 -2.85 -1.31 -12.79
C THR A 19 -3.76 -1.77 -11.66
N PHE A 20 -5.06 -1.67 -11.87
CA PHE A 20 -6.07 -2.31 -11.03
C PHE A 20 -6.57 -3.56 -11.74
N THR A 21 -6.52 -4.71 -11.07
CA THR A 21 -7.05 -5.97 -11.64
C THR A 21 -8.58 -6.03 -11.59
N ASP A 22 -9.18 -5.36 -10.61
CA ASP A 22 -10.61 -5.08 -10.52
C ASP A 22 -10.80 -3.67 -9.90
N PRO A 23 -10.98 -2.63 -10.73
CA PRO A 23 -11.11 -1.25 -10.25
C PRO A 23 -12.33 -1.00 -9.37
N ASP A 24 -13.42 -1.75 -9.57
CA ASP A 24 -14.68 -1.55 -8.84
C ASP A 24 -14.59 -2.12 -7.42
N ASN A 25 -13.64 -3.04 -7.18
CA ASN A 25 -13.39 -3.67 -5.89
C ASN A 25 -12.20 -3.05 -5.14
N VAL A 26 -11.91 -1.77 -5.36
CA VAL A 26 -10.89 -1.05 -4.59
C VAL A 26 -11.52 0.19 -3.96
N HIS A 27 -11.15 0.44 -2.70
CA HIS A 27 -11.57 1.63 -1.98
C HIS A 27 -10.38 2.54 -1.72
N ILE A 28 -10.50 3.79 -2.13
CA ILE A 28 -9.52 4.84 -1.89
C ILE A 28 -10.26 5.99 -1.24
N ASP A 29 -9.90 6.30 0.00
CA ASP A 29 -10.52 7.37 0.76
C ASP A 29 -10.20 8.75 0.15
N SER A 30 -11.13 9.68 0.34
CA SER A 30 -11.03 11.05 -0.15
C SER A 30 -9.80 11.84 0.35
N THR A 31 -9.17 11.40 1.44
CA THR A 31 -7.94 11.99 2.00
C THR A 31 -6.68 11.57 1.23
N VAL A 32 -6.70 10.48 0.48
CA VAL A 32 -5.53 10.00 -0.26
C VAL A 32 -5.24 10.93 -1.43
N ASN A 33 -4.02 11.46 -1.49
CA ASN A 33 -3.58 12.28 -2.61
C ASN A 33 -3.06 11.40 -3.78
N PRO A 34 -3.72 11.41 -4.96
CA PRO A 34 -3.28 10.61 -6.12
C PRO A 34 -1.88 10.96 -6.62
N ASP A 35 -1.38 12.16 -6.34
CA ASP A 35 -0.02 12.58 -6.75
C ASP A 35 1.07 11.77 -6.03
N ARG A 36 0.76 11.23 -4.84
CA ARG A 36 1.65 10.40 -4.02
C ARG A 36 1.67 8.93 -4.41
N ILE A 37 0.88 8.53 -5.40
CA ILE A 37 0.84 7.15 -5.90
C ILE A 37 1.49 7.12 -7.29
N SER A 38 2.60 6.41 -7.44
CA SER A 38 3.23 6.22 -8.74
C SER A 38 2.35 5.37 -9.64
N GLY A 39 2.23 5.75 -10.92
CA GLY A 39 1.62 4.90 -11.94
C GLY A 39 2.61 3.93 -12.60
N GLU A 40 3.91 4.06 -12.33
CA GLU A 40 4.93 3.21 -12.97
C GLU A 40 4.93 1.81 -12.37
N GLN A 41 4.29 0.86 -13.06
CA GLN A 41 4.25 -0.57 -12.70
C GLN A 41 3.67 -0.84 -11.29
N THR A 42 2.87 0.07 -10.75
CA THR A 42 2.14 -0.15 -9.49
C THR A 42 0.93 -1.01 -9.76
N ILE A 43 0.74 -2.07 -8.97
CA ILE A 43 -0.38 -3.00 -9.09
C ILE A 43 -1.16 -3.02 -7.78
N ILE A 44 -2.47 -2.79 -7.87
CA ILE A 44 -3.40 -2.90 -6.75
C ILE A 44 -4.41 -3.99 -7.07
N TYR A 45 -4.47 -5.00 -6.22
CA TYR A 45 -5.37 -6.16 -6.35
C TYR A 45 -6.74 -5.87 -5.70
N PRO A 46 -7.76 -6.71 -5.97
CA PRO A 46 -9.12 -6.49 -5.50
C PRO A 46 -9.19 -6.58 -3.97
N GLY A 47 -10.14 -5.87 -3.37
CA GLY A 47 -10.36 -5.81 -1.93
C GLY A 47 -9.41 -4.86 -1.18
N CYS A 48 -8.47 -4.22 -1.86
CA CYS A 48 -7.56 -3.24 -1.26
C CYS A 48 -8.31 -1.98 -0.80
N ARG A 49 -7.87 -1.44 0.34
CA ARG A 49 -8.39 -0.19 0.92
C ARG A 49 -7.22 0.74 1.27
N LEU A 50 -7.23 1.94 0.74
CA LEU A 50 -6.20 2.95 0.96
C LEU A 50 -6.78 4.15 1.71
N TYR A 51 -6.13 4.56 2.79
CA TYR A 51 -6.53 5.66 3.66
C TYR A 51 -5.37 6.59 3.96
N GLY A 52 -5.69 7.82 4.36
CA GLY A 52 -4.73 8.72 4.99
C GLY A 52 -3.97 9.60 4.00
N GLU A 53 -3.81 10.86 4.39
CA GLU A 53 -3.20 11.91 3.57
C GLU A 53 -1.70 11.70 3.33
N SER A 54 -1.01 10.98 4.23
CA SER A 54 0.43 10.75 4.14
C SER A 54 0.79 9.49 3.36
N THR A 55 -0.19 8.68 2.93
CA THR A 55 0.04 7.46 2.15
C THR A 55 0.83 7.76 0.87
N LEU A 56 1.95 7.07 0.70
CA LEU A 56 2.86 7.18 -0.44
C LEU A 56 3.08 5.79 -1.02
N ILE A 57 2.93 5.63 -2.34
CA ILE A 57 3.16 4.35 -3.03
C ILE A 57 4.08 4.62 -4.21
N LEU A 58 5.29 4.06 -4.18
CA LEU A 58 6.27 4.24 -5.24
C LEU A 58 6.18 3.14 -6.31
N ARG A 59 6.93 3.35 -7.40
CA ARG A 59 6.94 2.49 -8.59
C ARG A 59 7.14 1.01 -8.24
N LYS A 60 6.56 0.12 -9.06
CA LYS A 60 6.69 -1.34 -8.94
C LYS A 60 6.10 -1.95 -7.66
N ALA A 61 5.41 -1.18 -6.83
CA ALA A 61 4.75 -1.71 -5.64
C ALA A 61 3.57 -2.61 -6.02
N LYS A 62 3.36 -3.69 -5.24
CA LYS A 62 2.25 -4.63 -5.42
C LYS A 62 1.49 -4.79 -4.11
N LEU A 63 0.20 -4.48 -4.13
CA LEU A 63 -0.66 -4.50 -2.95
C LEU A 63 -1.79 -5.51 -3.11
N GLY A 64 -1.80 -6.53 -2.26
CA GLY A 64 -2.91 -7.47 -2.10
C GLY A 64 -2.91 -8.71 -2.98
N PHE A 65 -1.74 -9.16 -3.45
CA PHE A 65 -1.64 -10.33 -4.32
C PHE A 65 -2.19 -11.63 -3.70
N GLU A 66 -1.97 -11.84 -2.39
CA GLU A 66 -2.44 -13.03 -1.66
C GLU A 66 -3.75 -12.80 -0.89
N GLY A 67 -4.25 -11.56 -0.83
CA GLY A 67 -5.50 -11.20 -0.15
C GLY A 67 -5.65 -9.70 0.08
N PRO A 68 -6.79 -9.24 0.63
CA PRO A 68 -7.05 -7.82 0.85
C PRO A 68 -5.98 -7.14 1.69
N VAL A 69 -5.57 -5.94 1.29
CA VAL A 69 -4.67 -5.08 2.05
C VAL A 69 -5.39 -3.81 2.45
N THR A 70 -5.31 -3.46 3.73
CA THR A 70 -5.63 -2.11 4.21
C THR A 70 -4.32 -1.36 4.48
N VAL A 71 -4.16 -0.19 3.85
CA VAL A 71 -3.04 0.74 4.08
C VAL A 71 -3.58 2.04 4.65
N GLU A 72 -2.99 2.51 5.75
CA GLU A 72 -3.30 3.80 6.36
C GLU A 72 -1.99 4.54 6.67
N ASN A 73 -1.77 5.70 6.04
CA ASN A 73 -0.61 6.58 6.30
C ASN A 73 0.78 5.93 6.13
N CYS A 74 0.92 4.89 5.31
CA CYS A 74 2.21 4.22 5.10
C CYS A 74 3.04 4.84 3.98
N GLN A 75 4.37 4.69 4.08
CA GLN A 75 5.31 5.00 3.01
C GLN A 75 5.82 3.70 2.38
N ILE A 76 5.35 3.42 1.16
CA ILE A 76 5.61 2.17 0.45
C ILE A 76 6.64 2.45 -0.64
N GLY A 77 7.86 1.98 -0.40
CA GLY A 77 9.01 2.13 -1.27
C GLY A 77 8.91 1.39 -2.61
N PRO A 78 9.89 1.57 -3.51
CA PRO A 78 9.87 0.94 -4.82
C PRO A 78 9.95 -0.59 -4.69
N GLY A 79 9.14 -1.32 -5.46
CA GLY A 79 9.18 -2.78 -5.48
C GLY A 79 8.61 -3.48 -4.24
N VAL A 80 8.09 -2.72 -3.27
CA VAL A 80 7.51 -3.30 -2.04
C VAL A 80 6.30 -4.18 -2.37
N GLN A 81 6.22 -5.32 -1.68
CA GLN A 81 5.14 -6.29 -1.85
C GLN A 81 4.40 -6.50 -0.52
N LEU A 82 3.23 -5.88 -0.38
CA LEU A 82 2.32 -6.13 0.74
C LEU A 82 1.27 -7.12 0.26
N LYS A 83 1.39 -8.39 0.64
CA LYS A 83 0.62 -9.45 -0.02
C LYS A 83 -0.78 -9.64 0.56
N GLY A 84 -1.01 -9.30 1.82
CA GLY A 84 -2.32 -9.33 2.49
C GLY A 84 -2.21 -8.88 3.95
N GLY A 85 -3.20 -8.15 4.46
CA GLY A 85 -3.23 -7.75 5.88
C GLY A 85 -3.50 -6.26 6.13
N PHE A 86 -3.04 -5.76 7.28
CA PHE A 86 -3.25 -4.41 7.75
C PHE A 86 -1.92 -3.70 8.04
N PHE A 87 -1.73 -2.53 7.45
CA PHE A 87 -0.52 -1.72 7.57
C PHE A 87 -0.90 -0.29 7.90
N LYS A 88 -0.38 0.22 9.03
CA LYS A 88 -0.71 1.56 9.53
C LYS A 88 0.53 2.26 10.06
N ASP A 89 0.70 3.53 9.67
CA ASP A 89 1.71 4.45 10.20
C ASP A 89 3.14 3.84 10.19
N ALA A 90 3.48 3.20 9.06
CA ALA A 90 4.71 2.41 8.90
C ALA A 90 5.43 2.72 7.57
N VAL A 91 6.74 2.48 7.55
CA VAL A 91 7.62 2.71 6.40
C VAL A 91 8.15 1.37 5.89
N PHE A 92 8.12 1.18 4.58
CA PHE A 92 8.65 0.00 3.89
C PHE A 92 9.66 0.48 2.84
N LEU A 93 10.93 0.18 3.03
CA LEU A 93 11.98 0.55 2.09
C LEU A 93 12.01 -0.40 0.89
N LYS A 94 12.93 -0.14 -0.04
CA LYS A 94 12.97 -0.75 -1.36
C LYS A 94 12.94 -2.28 -1.28
N ASP A 95 12.05 -2.89 -2.06
CA ASP A 95 11.84 -4.34 -2.18
C ASP A 95 11.51 -5.08 -0.87
N ALA A 96 11.14 -4.37 0.21
CA ALA A 96 10.62 -5.00 1.42
C ALA A 96 9.32 -5.78 1.12
N SER A 97 9.05 -6.84 1.89
CA SER A 97 7.87 -7.67 1.66
C SER A 97 7.20 -8.16 2.94
N MET A 98 5.88 -8.29 2.89
CA MET A 98 5.08 -8.86 3.97
C MET A 98 4.10 -9.87 3.38
N GLY A 99 4.15 -11.11 3.90
CA GLY A 99 3.22 -12.19 3.54
C GLY A 99 1.78 -11.88 3.92
N SER A 100 0.85 -12.74 3.49
CA SER A 100 -0.56 -12.57 3.83
C SER A 100 -0.81 -12.64 5.34
N CYS A 101 -1.94 -12.06 5.77
CA CYS A 101 -2.33 -11.92 7.18
C CYS A 101 -1.35 -11.11 8.05
N ALA A 102 -0.52 -10.25 7.45
CA ALA A 102 0.39 -9.39 8.21
C ALA A 102 -0.36 -8.29 8.99
N HIS A 103 0.20 -7.87 10.12
CA HIS A 103 -0.32 -6.76 10.92
C HIS A 103 0.83 -5.85 11.38
N VAL A 104 1.10 -4.79 10.61
CA VAL A 104 2.18 -3.84 10.88
C VAL A 104 1.60 -2.52 11.35
N ARG A 105 2.12 -2.05 12.49
CA ARG A 105 1.61 -0.88 13.21
C ARG A 105 2.67 0.19 13.38
N GLU A 106 2.26 1.29 14.00
CA GLU A 106 3.00 2.54 14.11
C GLU A 106 4.45 2.36 14.61
N GLY A 107 5.33 3.23 14.10
CA GLY A 107 6.74 3.24 14.46
C GLY A 107 7.54 2.06 13.90
N THR A 108 7.00 1.34 12.92
CA THR A 108 7.70 0.25 12.24
C THR A 108 8.36 0.73 10.95
N ILE A 109 9.63 0.36 10.75
CA ILE A 109 10.38 0.58 9.50
C ILE A 109 10.93 -0.75 9.03
N LEU A 110 10.48 -1.26 7.89
CA LEU A 110 11.12 -2.40 7.23
C LEU A 110 12.22 -1.87 6.30
N GLU A 111 13.46 -2.27 6.56
CA GLU A 111 14.60 -1.88 5.73
C GLU A 111 14.59 -2.57 4.35
N GLU A 112 15.52 -2.19 3.48
CA GLU A 112 15.60 -2.73 2.13
C GLU A 112 15.68 -4.26 2.15
N GLN A 113 14.90 -4.92 1.28
CA GLN A 113 14.79 -6.39 1.20
C GLN A 113 14.25 -7.09 2.46
N ALA A 114 14.00 -6.39 3.57
CA ALA A 114 13.49 -7.02 4.78
C ALA A 114 12.12 -7.67 4.54
N GLY A 115 11.93 -8.85 5.12
CA GLY A 115 10.78 -9.71 4.84
C GLY A 115 10.08 -10.21 6.08
N GLY A 116 8.74 -10.13 6.09
CA GLY A 116 7.89 -10.90 6.98
C GLY A 116 7.18 -12.01 6.21
N ALA A 117 7.18 -13.22 6.76
CA ALA A 117 6.37 -14.34 6.25
C ALA A 117 4.86 -14.11 6.53
N HIS A 118 4.07 -15.18 6.50
CA HIS A 118 2.64 -15.12 6.82
C HIS A 118 2.37 -14.84 8.30
N SER A 119 1.29 -14.11 8.57
CA SER A 119 0.80 -13.87 9.93
C SER A 119 1.78 -13.18 10.88
N VAL A 120 2.69 -12.37 10.33
CA VAL A 120 3.67 -11.60 11.10
C VAL A 120 3.04 -10.31 11.64
N GLY A 121 3.22 -10.06 12.94
CA GLY A 121 2.80 -8.84 13.61
C GLY A 121 4.00 -8.00 14.07
N LEU A 122 4.03 -6.70 13.75
CA LEU A 122 5.09 -5.77 14.12
C LEU A 122 4.52 -4.47 14.69
N LYS A 123 5.21 -3.88 15.67
CA LYS A 123 4.89 -2.56 16.25
C LYS A 123 6.17 -1.97 16.83
N GLN A 124 6.48 -0.71 16.50
CA GLN A 124 7.69 -0.04 17.00
C GLN A 124 8.96 -0.89 16.83
N THR A 125 9.15 -1.42 15.63
CA THR A 125 10.23 -2.36 15.31
C THR A 125 10.99 -1.88 14.07
N ILE A 126 12.30 -2.09 14.02
CA ILE A 126 13.11 -1.82 12.83
C ILE A 126 13.76 -3.14 12.37
N PRO A 127 13.06 -3.98 11.57
CA PRO A 127 13.66 -5.17 10.99
C PRO A 127 14.62 -4.80 9.85
N GLY A 128 15.89 -5.18 9.99
CA GLY A 128 16.91 -5.16 8.95
C GLY A 128 16.98 -6.46 8.15
N ALA A 129 17.70 -6.43 7.03
CA ALA A 129 18.00 -7.61 6.20
C ALA A 129 19.16 -8.45 6.75
#